data_AF-A0A2G5U3P3-F1
#
_entry.id   AF-A0A2G5U3P3-F1
#
_cell.length_a   1.000
_cell.length_b   1.000
_cell.length_c   1.000
_cell.angle_alpha   90.00
_cell.angle_beta   90.00
_cell.angle_gamma   90.00
#
_symmetry.space_group_name_H-M   'P 1'
#
loop_
_entity.id
_entity.type
_entity.pdbx_description
1 polymer ?
#
loop_
_entity_poly.entity_id
_entity_poly.type
_entity_poly.pdbx_seq_one_letter_code
_entity_poly.pdbx_strand_id
1 'polypeptide(L)'
;MCRPDKKNVMSVRRRTHSDDFSFRLERTRRPSKLDVLRESPTPPVQQGYSLTTVVIVSLVVTLVCQNVVPSAFSYLNQLIKNSPKRKIPGQSNRLNIGFISTNPPEKFAPAVQKPTFLVDPIYDEKWKGVHTAVPVMTTEPEEKRDNNHAKVKEAILAAKAASRSRRDGNLERAMTIMEHAMALAPNNPQILIEMGQIREMHNELVEADQCYVKALAYDPGNSEALVLRARTNPLVSAIDRKMLKTVHDLRNEFAHLQHSTALRRMMRETYFLYVYHTVAIEGNTLSLGQTRAILESGMVIPGKSIREHNEVIGMDAALRFLNCSLLSKEHHEISIDDILEMHRRVLGNADPVEAGKIRTTQVYVGKFTPVAPEYVLEQLADMVDWLNDESTMAMDPIERAAIAHYKLVLVHPFTDGNGRTARLLLNLIMMRSGFPPVILPVETRAEYYASLHVANLGDLRPFVRYVAKHSEASIQRYIGAMKTSSDNVINGEEPNLTAEESKVSEKIEAECRAGN
;
A
#
# COMPACT_ATOMS: atom_id res chain seq x y z
N MET A 1 65.76 34.41 -38.38
CA MET A 1 65.21 33.66 -37.22
C MET A 1 64.22 34.58 -36.49
N CYS A 2 63.10 34.14 -35.92
CA CYS A 2 62.36 32.89 -36.14
C CYS A 2 60.84 33.09 -35.90
N ARG A 3 60.06 32.17 -36.47
CA ARG A 3 58.60 31.98 -36.40
C ARG A 3 58.23 31.13 -35.15
N PRO A 4 56.94 30.82 -34.83
CA PRO A 4 55.66 31.41 -35.28
C PRO A 4 54.52 31.53 -34.19
N ASP A 5 53.39 32.14 -34.56
CA ASP A 5 51.96 31.72 -34.40
C ASP A 5 51.38 31.08 -33.10
N LYS A 6 50.08 31.19 -32.74
CA LYS A 6 48.83 31.80 -33.29
C LYS A 6 47.85 31.95 -32.10
N LYS A 7 47.08 33.02 -31.85
CA LYS A 7 46.00 33.70 -32.61
C LYS A 7 44.85 32.77 -33.03
N ASN A 8 43.57 33.09 -32.82
CA ASN A 8 42.92 34.41 -32.77
C ASN A 8 41.71 34.48 -31.81
N VAL A 9 41.28 35.72 -31.49
CA VAL A 9 39.98 36.08 -30.91
C VAL A 9 39.37 37.19 -31.79
N MET A 10 38.07 37.14 -32.16
CA MET A 10 37.16 38.31 -32.20
C MET A 10 35.73 38.06 -32.73
N SER A 11 34.76 38.41 -31.89
CA SER A 11 33.54 39.21 -32.12
C SER A 11 32.81 39.30 -33.48
N VAL A 12 31.50 38.98 -33.42
CA VAL A 12 30.33 39.83 -33.81
C VAL A 12 30.16 40.28 -35.29
N ARG A 13 29.03 39.84 -35.91
CA ARG A 13 27.98 40.76 -36.45
C ARG A 13 26.64 40.05 -36.81
N ARG A 14 25.55 40.84 -36.83
CA ARG A 14 24.23 40.50 -37.40
C ARG A 14 24.13 40.96 -38.87
N ARG A 15 23.30 40.28 -39.68
CA ARG A 15 22.42 40.75 -40.79
C ARG A 15 21.88 39.48 -41.51
N THR A 16 20.58 39.17 -41.60
CA THR A 16 19.41 39.81 -42.27
C THR A 16 19.45 39.79 -43.80
N HIS A 17 18.64 38.90 -44.40
CA HIS A 17 17.86 38.92 -45.65
C HIS A 17 17.36 37.46 -45.80
N SER A 18 16.06 37.13 -45.74
CA SER A 18 14.86 37.57 -46.48
C SER A 18 14.72 36.90 -47.85
N ASP A 19 13.48 36.44 -48.12
CA ASP A 19 12.93 36.05 -49.42
C ASP A 19 13.53 34.73 -50.00
N ASP A 20 12.78 33.84 -50.67
CA ASP A 20 11.37 33.83 -51.08
C ASP A 20 10.87 32.37 -51.31
N PHE A 21 9.66 32.21 -51.85
CA PHE A 21 9.03 31.04 -52.48
C PHE A 21 8.27 29.97 -51.66
N SER A 22 6.93 30.13 -51.79
CA SER A 22 5.97 29.07 -52.16
C SER A 22 5.29 28.23 -51.07
N PHE A 23 4.20 28.80 -50.55
CA PHE A 23 3.00 28.01 -50.25
C PHE A 23 2.59 27.15 -51.46
N ARG A 24 2.29 25.86 -51.26
CA ARG A 24 1.60 25.04 -52.27
C ARG A 24 0.38 24.36 -51.66
N LEU A 25 -0.80 24.79 -52.09
CA LEU A 25 -2.07 24.12 -51.76
C LEU A 25 -2.12 22.76 -52.46
N GLU A 26 -2.24 21.67 -51.70
CA GLU A 26 -2.81 20.44 -52.23
C GLU A 26 -4.33 20.44 -52.06
N ARG A 27 -5.04 20.47 -53.19
CA ARG A 27 -6.50 20.50 -53.26
C ARG A 27 -7.05 19.07 -53.22
N THR A 28 -7.52 18.61 -52.06
CA THR A 28 -8.48 17.50 -52.03
C THR A 28 -9.89 18.02 -52.34
N ARG A 29 -10.55 17.40 -53.32
CA ARG A 29 -11.82 17.90 -53.88
C ARG A 29 -13.02 17.48 -53.02
N ARG A 30 -13.97 18.39 -52.79
CA ARG A 30 -15.36 18.02 -52.49
C ARG A 30 -15.99 17.35 -53.73
N PRO A 31 -16.71 16.23 -53.59
CA PRO A 31 -17.97 16.01 -54.28
C PRO A 31 -19.12 16.68 -53.49
N SER A 32 -20.18 17.07 -54.18
CA SER A 32 -21.35 17.75 -53.60
C SER A 32 -22.56 16.83 -53.49
N LYS A 33 -23.40 17.08 -52.47
CA LYS A 33 -24.84 16.74 -52.38
C LYS A 33 -25.34 15.46 -53.06
N LEU A 34 -25.85 14.54 -52.24
CA LEU A 34 -27.18 13.97 -52.52
C LEU A 34 -27.97 13.98 -51.22
N ASP A 35 -29.17 14.54 -51.24
CA ASP A 35 -30.09 14.56 -50.10
C ASP A 35 -30.80 13.19 -50.02
N VAL A 36 -30.63 12.47 -48.91
CA VAL A 36 -31.45 11.30 -48.56
C VAL A 36 -31.90 11.46 -47.13
N LEU A 37 -33.18 11.80 -46.96
CA LEU A 37 -33.85 11.80 -45.66
C LEU A 37 -33.80 10.37 -45.10
N ARG A 38 -33.17 10.19 -43.94
CA ARG A 38 -33.19 8.92 -43.21
C ARG A 38 -33.94 9.11 -41.91
N GLU A 39 -35.18 8.66 -41.90
CA GLU A 39 -36.12 8.82 -40.80
C GLU A 39 -35.60 8.15 -39.52
N SER A 40 -35.84 8.78 -38.37
CA SER A 40 -35.54 8.18 -37.07
C SER A 40 -36.52 7.03 -36.80
N PRO A 41 -36.05 5.81 -36.48
CA PRO A 41 -36.94 4.70 -36.20
C PRO A 41 -37.76 4.98 -34.94
N THR A 42 -39.07 5.11 -35.10
CA THR A 42 -40.02 5.21 -33.99
C THR A 42 -39.97 3.94 -33.14
N PRO A 43 -40.07 4.02 -31.79
CA PRO A 43 -40.13 2.83 -30.95
C PRO A 43 -41.39 1.99 -31.30
N PRO A 44 -41.31 0.65 -31.20
CA PRO A 44 -42.43 -0.22 -31.52
C PRO A 44 -43.62 0.04 -30.58
N VAL A 45 -44.81 0.17 -31.16
CA VAL A 45 -46.06 0.33 -30.40
C VAL A 45 -46.26 -0.90 -29.52
N GLN A 46 -46.34 -0.69 -28.20
CA GLN A 46 -46.68 -1.76 -27.26
C GLN A 46 -48.11 -2.23 -27.51
N GLN A 47 -48.27 -3.43 -28.08
CA GLN A 47 -49.54 -4.14 -28.07
C GLN A 47 -49.85 -4.54 -26.62
N GLY A 48 -50.75 -3.79 -25.98
CA GLY A 48 -51.22 -4.11 -24.63
C GLY A 48 -51.91 -5.46 -24.62
N TYR A 49 -51.45 -6.36 -23.75
CA TYR A 49 -52.12 -7.64 -23.53
C TYR A 49 -53.57 -7.42 -23.06
N SER A 50 -54.51 -8.18 -23.62
CA SER A 50 -55.90 -8.15 -23.16
C SER A 50 -55.98 -8.40 -21.66
N LEU A 51 -56.88 -7.68 -20.97
CA LEU A 51 -57.11 -7.83 -19.54
C LEU A 51 -57.42 -9.29 -19.17
N THR A 52 -58.12 -10.02 -20.05
CA THR A 52 -58.38 -11.46 -19.92
C THR A 52 -57.10 -12.29 -19.89
N THR A 53 -56.11 -11.99 -20.72
CA THR A 53 -54.82 -12.70 -20.76
C THR A 53 -54.04 -12.51 -19.45
N VAL A 54 -54.01 -11.28 -18.92
CA VAL A 54 -53.34 -10.97 -17.65
C VAL A 54 -54.03 -11.71 -16.50
N VAL A 55 -55.36 -11.66 -16.41
CA VAL A 55 -56.14 -12.37 -15.39
C VAL A 55 -55.96 -13.89 -15.47
N ILE A 56 -55.92 -14.48 -16.67
CA ILE A 56 -55.68 -15.91 -16.86
C ILE A 56 -54.26 -16.29 -16.39
N VAL A 57 -53.23 -15.51 -16.76
CA VAL A 57 -51.85 -15.78 -16.32
C VAL A 57 -51.73 -15.66 -14.80
N SER A 58 -52.31 -14.64 -14.18
CA SER A 58 -52.34 -14.52 -12.72
C SER A 58 -53.06 -15.70 -12.05
N LEU A 59 -54.23 -16.11 -12.53
CA LEU A 59 -54.96 -17.26 -11.99
C LEU A 59 -54.19 -18.58 -12.12
N VAL A 60 -53.54 -18.82 -13.27
CA VAL A 60 -52.70 -20.02 -13.49
C VAL A 60 -51.48 -20.00 -12.55
N VAL A 61 -50.80 -18.86 -12.42
CA VAL A 61 -49.68 -18.72 -11.48
C VAL A 61 -50.14 -18.94 -10.04
N THR A 62 -51.27 -18.37 -9.62
CA THR A 62 -51.83 -18.59 -8.28
C THR A 62 -52.20 -20.06 -8.04
N LEU A 63 -52.86 -20.74 -8.98
CA LEU A 63 -53.16 -22.18 -8.83
C LEU A 63 -51.89 -23.04 -8.76
N VAL A 64 -50.87 -22.76 -9.58
CA VAL A 64 -49.59 -23.48 -9.55
C VAL A 64 -48.87 -23.24 -8.22
N CYS A 65 -48.81 -21.99 -7.75
CA CYS A 65 -48.22 -21.67 -6.45
C CYS A 65 -48.95 -22.34 -5.28
N GLN A 66 -50.29 -22.43 -5.33
CA GLN A 66 -51.08 -23.06 -4.25
C GLN A 66 -50.98 -24.59 -4.23
N ASN A 67 -50.85 -25.26 -5.38
CA ASN A 67 -50.93 -26.73 -5.47
C ASN A 67 -49.56 -27.44 -5.64
N VAL A 68 -48.60 -26.79 -6.31
CA VAL A 68 -47.31 -27.42 -6.68
C VAL A 68 -46.17 -27.07 -5.72
N VAL A 69 -46.17 -25.86 -5.14
CA VAL A 69 -45.09 -25.42 -4.25
C VAL A 69 -45.10 -26.16 -2.89
N PRO A 70 -46.24 -26.38 -2.19
CA PRO A 70 -46.23 -27.06 -0.89
C PRO A 70 -45.77 -28.53 -1.00
N SER A 71 -46.17 -29.20 -2.08
CA SER A 71 -45.81 -30.59 -2.37
C SER A 71 -44.32 -30.72 -2.75
N ALA A 72 -43.79 -29.81 -3.59
CA ALA A 72 -42.35 -29.74 -3.88
C ALA A 72 -41.50 -29.43 -2.63
N PHE A 73 -41.95 -28.52 -1.77
CA PHE A 73 -41.22 -28.14 -0.55
C PHE A 73 -41.18 -29.26 0.50
N SER A 74 -42.26 -30.06 0.60
CA SER A 74 -42.29 -31.27 1.43
C SER A 74 -41.33 -32.35 0.91
N TYR A 75 -41.30 -32.57 -0.41
CA TYR A 75 -40.39 -33.51 -1.06
C TYR A 75 -38.91 -33.12 -0.92
N LEU A 76 -38.56 -31.83 -1.07
CA LEU A 76 -37.21 -31.33 -0.80
C LEU A 76 -36.80 -31.56 0.66
N ASN A 77 -37.69 -31.31 1.62
CA ASN A 77 -37.39 -31.52 3.04
C ASN A 77 -37.18 -33.01 3.39
N GLN A 78 -37.86 -33.93 2.71
CA GLN A 78 -37.58 -35.37 2.85
C GLN A 78 -36.22 -35.75 2.25
N LEU A 79 -35.87 -35.22 1.07
CA LEU A 79 -34.55 -35.45 0.45
C LEU A 79 -33.40 -34.90 1.29
N ILE A 80 -33.57 -33.71 1.88
CA ILE A 80 -32.57 -33.11 2.79
C ILE A 80 -32.40 -33.99 4.04
N LYS A 81 -33.49 -34.38 4.71
CA LYS A 81 -33.44 -35.21 5.93
C LYS A 81 -32.85 -36.61 5.72
N ASN A 82 -33.04 -37.20 4.55
CA ASN A 82 -32.58 -38.56 4.24
C ASN A 82 -31.23 -38.60 3.49
N SER A 83 -30.52 -37.46 3.38
CA SER A 83 -29.23 -37.40 2.70
C SER A 83 -28.10 -38.00 3.57
N PRO A 84 -27.31 -38.95 3.06
CA PRO A 84 -26.24 -39.57 3.85
C PRO A 84 -25.06 -38.60 4.03
N LYS A 85 -24.61 -38.43 5.28
CA LYS A 85 -23.52 -37.51 5.66
C LYS A 85 -22.17 -37.91 5.05
N ARG A 86 -21.90 -37.50 3.81
CA ARG A 86 -20.56 -37.54 3.21
C ARG A 86 -19.63 -36.59 3.97
N LYS A 87 -18.53 -37.12 4.51
CA LYS A 87 -17.37 -36.31 4.89
C LYS A 87 -16.77 -35.71 3.61
N ILE A 88 -16.78 -34.39 3.50
CA ILE A 88 -16.04 -33.66 2.46
C ILE A 88 -14.77 -33.10 3.14
N PRO A 89 -13.56 -33.33 2.60
CA PRO A 89 -12.35 -32.72 3.14
C PRO A 89 -12.38 -31.21 2.99
N GLY A 90 -12.04 -30.47 4.05
CA GLY A 90 -12.01 -29.01 4.02
C GLY A 90 -10.81 -28.47 3.26
N GLN A 91 -10.99 -28.10 1.99
CA GLN A 91 -10.15 -27.12 1.32
C GLN A 91 -10.96 -25.83 1.08
N SER A 92 -10.91 -24.93 2.06
CA SER A 92 -11.13 -23.52 1.78
C SER A 92 -9.99 -23.02 0.90
N ASN A 93 -10.29 -22.35 -0.21
CA ASN A 93 -9.29 -21.59 -0.98
C ASN A 93 -8.87 -20.31 -0.23
N ARG A 94 -8.25 -20.50 0.95
CA ARG A 94 -7.41 -19.47 1.57
C ARG A 94 -6.20 -19.30 0.66
N LEU A 95 -5.82 -18.06 0.39
CA LEU A 95 -4.50 -17.74 -0.15
C LEU A 95 -3.45 -18.36 0.80
N ASN A 96 -2.59 -19.24 0.29
CA ASN A 96 -1.49 -19.85 1.05
C ASN A 96 -0.35 -18.83 1.27
N ILE A 97 -0.68 -17.76 1.98
CA ILE A 97 0.29 -16.82 2.55
C ILE A 97 1.11 -17.62 3.58
N GLY A 98 2.41 -17.71 3.36
CA GLY A 98 3.31 -18.44 4.25
C GLY A 98 3.49 -17.72 5.59
N PHE A 99 2.73 -18.12 6.60
CA PHE A 99 2.88 -17.62 7.97
C PHE A 99 4.26 -18.00 8.54
N ILE A 100 4.96 -17.01 9.14
CA ILE A 100 6.28 -17.23 9.77
C ILE A 100 6.12 -17.91 11.15
N SER A 101 4.96 -17.78 11.79
CA SER A 101 4.62 -18.45 13.05
C SER A 101 3.80 -19.73 12.83
N THR A 102 4.35 -20.85 13.27
CA THR A 102 3.68 -22.16 13.40
C THR A 102 3.85 -22.76 14.79
N ASN A 103 4.27 -21.94 15.77
CA ASN A 103 4.51 -22.34 17.16
C ASN A 103 3.40 -21.78 18.07
N PRO A 104 3.09 -22.43 19.21
CA PRO A 104 2.15 -21.88 20.19
C PRO A 104 2.65 -20.52 20.74
N PRO A 105 1.75 -19.60 21.08
CA PRO A 105 2.12 -18.22 21.40
C PRO A 105 2.84 -18.10 22.74
N GLU A 106 4.01 -17.45 22.75
CA GLU A 106 4.49 -16.74 23.94
C GLU A 106 3.49 -15.61 24.23
N LYS A 107 2.97 -15.53 25.45
CA LYS A 107 1.99 -14.51 25.83
C LYS A 107 2.67 -13.15 25.94
N PHE A 108 2.58 -12.34 24.88
CA PHE A 108 2.98 -10.94 24.91
C PHE A 108 2.17 -10.19 25.98
N ALA A 109 2.81 -9.88 27.12
CA ALA A 109 2.18 -9.11 28.18
C ALA A 109 1.88 -7.67 27.70
N PRO A 110 0.71 -7.10 28.03
CA PRO A 110 0.42 -5.71 27.71
C PRO A 110 1.37 -4.80 28.49
N ALA A 111 2.12 -3.95 27.78
CA ALA A 111 3.06 -3.01 28.39
C ALA A 111 2.32 -2.05 29.35
N VAL A 112 2.79 -2.01 30.60
CA VAL A 112 2.19 -1.21 31.66
C VAL A 112 2.61 0.25 31.51
N GLN A 113 1.62 1.14 31.53
CA GLN A 113 1.71 2.59 31.25
C GLN A 113 2.08 2.95 29.79
N LYS A 114 1.24 3.81 29.21
CA LYS A 114 1.44 4.50 27.93
C LYS A 114 1.03 5.96 28.11
N PRO A 115 1.68 6.94 27.46
CA PRO A 115 1.17 8.31 27.40
C PRO A 115 -0.13 8.38 26.59
N THR A 116 -1.17 8.95 27.17
CA THR A 116 -2.44 9.23 26.48
C THR A 116 -2.43 10.63 25.88
N PHE A 117 -2.94 10.78 24.66
CA PHE A 117 -3.32 12.07 24.07
C PHE A 117 -4.86 12.06 23.96
N LEU A 118 -5.54 13.11 24.44
CA LEU A 118 -7.01 13.15 24.55
C LEU A 118 -7.57 14.56 24.35
N VAL A 119 -8.66 14.66 23.58
CA VAL A 119 -9.67 15.75 23.52
C VAL A 119 -10.96 15.12 22.94
N ASP A 120 -12.15 15.46 23.46
CA ASP A 120 -13.36 14.61 23.37
C ASP A 120 -14.44 14.98 22.32
N PRO A 121 -15.42 14.08 21.97
CA PRO A 121 -16.27 14.17 20.76
C PRO A 121 -17.81 14.03 20.97
N ILE A 122 -18.60 13.97 19.87
CA ILE A 122 -20.07 13.71 19.80
C ILE A 122 -20.41 12.78 18.59
N TYR A 123 -21.53 12.03 18.60
CA TYR A 123 -21.84 10.78 17.82
C TYR A 123 -23.02 10.85 16.80
N ASP A 124 -23.16 9.89 15.84
CA ASP A 124 -24.19 8.78 15.80
C ASP A 124 -24.13 7.80 14.56
N GLU A 125 -24.94 6.72 14.51
CA GLU A 125 -24.86 5.43 13.72
C GLU A 125 -25.84 5.24 12.50
N LYS A 126 -25.96 4.12 11.70
CA LYS A 126 -25.10 3.01 11.12
C LYS A 126 -25.99 1.83 10.57
N TRP A 127 -25.79 1.24 9.35
CA TRP A 127 -26.18 -0.18 8.98
C TRP A 127 -25.68 -0.75 7.61
N LYS A 128 -25.91 -2.07 7.36
CA LYS A 128 -25.28 -3.03 6.36
C LYS A 128 -26.12 -3.24 5.05
N GLY A 129 -25.83 -4.02 3.98
CA GLY A 129 -24.85 -5.08 3.54
C GLY A 129 -25.49 -5.92 2.36
N VAL A 130 -25.02 -6.99 1.67
CA VAL A 130 -23.79 -7.84 1.51
C VAL A 130 -23.96 -8.74 0.22
N HIS A 131 -22.90 -9.10 -0.58
CA HIS A 131 -22.59 -10.41 -1.27
C HIS A 131 -21.61 -10.37 -2.50
N THR A 132 -20.49 -11.13 -2.47
CA THR A 132 -19.32 -11.09 -3.41
C THR A 132 -19.18 -12.17 -4.52
N ALA A 133 -18.35 -11.88 -5.55
CA ALA A 133 -17.85 -12.81 -6.59
C ALA A 133 -16.42 -12.49 -7.14
N VAL A 134 -15.82 -13.39 -7.94
CA VAL A 134 -14.36 -13.46 -8.24
C VAL A 134 -13.97 -13.00 -9.68
N PRO A 135 -12.85 -12.26 -9.89
CA PRO A 135 -12.43 -11.75 -11.22
C PRO A 135 -11.45 -12.66 -12.03
N VAL A 136 -11.25 -12.32 -13.31
CA VAL A 136 -10.40 -13.03 -14.30
C VAL A 136 -9.49 -12.02 -15.05
N MET A 137 -8.31 -12.45 -15.54
CA MET A 137 -7.35 -11.62 -16.30
C MET A 137 -7.28 -11.95 -17.81
N THR A 138 -6.85 -10.98 -18.62
CA THR A 138 -6.71 -11.06 -20.10
C THR A 138 -5.35 -10.50 -20.60
N THR A 139 -5.01 -10.69 -21.89
CA THR A 139 -3.62 -10.70 -22.42
C THR A 139 -3.23 -9.55 -23.38
N GLU A 140 -1.92 -9.40 -23.67
CA GLU A 140 -1.32 -8.28 -24.44
C GLU A 140 -0.92 -8.59 -25.92
N PRO A 141 -0.69 -7.55 -26.77
CA PRO A 141 -0.51 -7.67 -28.25
C PRO A 141 0.85 -8.20 -28.76
N GLU A 142 1.06 -8.15 -30.08
CA GLU A 142 2.06 -8.96 -30.80
C GLU A 142 3.41 -8.31 -31.13
N GLU A 143 3.51 -7.07 -31.62
CA GLU A 143 4.82 -6.50 -32.01
C GLU A 143 5.83 -6.39 -30.84
N LYS A 144 5.34 -6.30 -29.59
CA LYS A 144 6.19 -6.36 -28.39
C LYS A 144 6.87 -7.72 -28.20
N ARG A 145 6.32 -8.80 -28.76
CA ARG A 145 6.74 -10.19 -28.50
C ARG A 145 8.11 -10.50 -29.13
N ASP A 146 8.33 -10.10 -30.38
CA ASP A 146 9.59 -10.40 -31.09
C ASP A 146 10.79 -9.66 -30.47
N ASN A 147 10.62 -8.39 -30.14
CA ASN A 147 11.67 -7.58 -29.53
C ASN A 147 12.01 -8.05 -28.09
N ASN A 148 11.01 -8.60 -27.38
CA ASN A 148 11.25 -9.32 -26.12
C ASN A 148 11.95 -10.67 -26.36
N HIS A 149 11.59 -11.42 -27.40
CA HIS A 149 12.15 -12.74 -27.68
C HIS A 149 13.66 -12.69 -28.01
N ALA A 150 14.13 -11.62 -28.66
CA ALA A 150 15.56 -11.36 -28.85
C ALA A 150 16.29 -11.16 -27.50
N LYS A 151 15.79 -10.26 -26.64
CA LYS A 151 16.36 -9.98 -25.31
C LYS A 151 16.37 -11.21 -24.41
N VAL A 152 15.31 -12.04 -24.46
CA VAL A 152 15.23 -13.30 -23.70
C VAL A 152 16.29 -14.31 -24.16
N LYS A 153 16.60 -14.39 -25.46
CA LYS A 153 17.71 -15.23 -25.97
C LYS A 153 19.07 -14.75 -25.44
N GLU A 154 19.31 -13.44 -25.47
CA GLU A 154 20.53 -12.84 -24.92
C GLU A 154 20.66 -13.09 -23.41
N ALA A 155 19.59 -12.88 -22.66
CA ALA A 155 19.54 -13.13 -21.21
C ALA A 155 19.83 -14.59 -20.85
N ILE A 156 19.30 -15.55 -21.62
CA ILE A 156 19.59 -16.98 -21.43
C ILE A 156 21.05 -17.33 -21.77
N LEU A 157 21.67 -16.65 -22.76
CA LEU A 157 23.09 -16.81 -23.07
C LEU A 157 23.98 -16.21 -21.95
N ALA A 158 23.61 -15.04 -21.42
CA ALA A 158 24.28 -14.42 -20.28
C ALA A 158 24.19 -15.31 -19.03
N ALA A 159 23.00 -15.82 -18.68
CA ALA A 159 22.83 -16.76 -17.56
C ALA A 159 23.68 -18.03 -17.73
N LYS A 160 23.76 -18.59 -18.94
CA LYS A 160 24.65 -19.74 -19.24
C LYS A 160 26.14 -19.40 -19.13
N ALA A 161 26.55 -18.15 -19.32
CA ALA A 161 27.92 -17.68 -19.08
C ALA A 161 28.20 -17.49 -17.58
N ALA A 162 27.27 -16.88 -16.83
CA ALA A 162 27.35 -16.77 -15.37
C ALA A 162 27.45 -18.16 -14.71
N SER A 163 26.64 -19.12 -15.16
CA SER A 163 26.66 -20.52 -14.71
C SER A 163 27.94 -21.28 -15.11
N ARG A 164 28.81 -20.72 -15.95
CA ARG A 164 30.19 -21.18 -16.14
C ARG A 164 31.10 -20.50 -15.12
N SER A 165 31.12 -19.17 -15.08
CA SER A 165 31.95 -18.42 -14.12
C SER A 165 31.73 -18.83 -12.66
N ARG A 166 30.50 -19.22 -12.27
CA ARG A 166 30.16 -19.81 -10.96
C ARG A 166 30.88 -21.14 -10.70
N ARG A 167 30.95 -22.02 -11.69
CA ARG A 167 31.71 -23.29 -11.63
C ARG A 167 33.22 -23.07 -11.72
N ASP A 168 33.64 -22.03 -12.41
CA ASP A 168 35.03 -21.56 -12.47
C ASP A 168 35.46 -20.82 -11.17
N GLY A 169 34.62 -20.80 -10.12
CA GLY A 169 34.88 -20.16 -8.82
C GLY A 169 34.77 -18.63 -8.80
N ASN A 170 34.49 -17.99 -9.93
CA ASN A 170 34.49 -16.54 -10.09
C ASN A 170 33.09 -15.95 -9.80
N LEU A 171 32.70 -15.92 -8.52
CA LEU A 171 31.35 -15.54 -8.08
C LEU A 171 30.95 -14.10 -8.44
N GLU A 172 31.79 -13.10 -8.18
CA GLU A 172 31.56 -11.69 -8.57
C GLU A 172 31.26 -11.54 -10.07
N ARG A 173 31.96 -12.32 -10.91
CA ARG A 173 31.76 -12.35 -12.37
C ARG A 173 30.46 -13.06 -12.74
N ALA A 174 30.07 -14.10 -12.02
CA ALA A 174 28.78 -14.75 -12.21
C ALA A 174 27.62 -13.81 -11.83
N MET A 175 27.74 -13.12 -10.69
CA MET A 175 26.74 -12.17 -10.18
C MET A 175 26.52 -11.01 -11.16
N THR A 176 27.57 -10.30 -11.56
CA THR A 176 27.48 -9.16 -12.51
C THR A 176 26.92 -9.57 -13.88
N ILE A 177 27.27 -10.75 -14.41
CA ILE A 177 26.67 -11.27 -15.65
C ILE A 177 25.19 -11.65 -15.44
N MET A 178 24.80 -12.15 -14.27
CA MET A 178 23.42 -12.50 -13.95
C MET A 178 22.54 -11.25 -13.71
N GLU A 179 23.09 -10.18 -13.14
CA GLU A 179 22.38 -8.90 -13.00
C GLU A 179 22.06 -8.29 -14.38
N HIS A 180 22.99 -8.40 -15.35
CA HIS A 180 22.70 -8.07 -16.75
C HIS A 180 21.59 -8.96 -17.35
N ALA A 181 21.62 -10.27 -17.08
CA ALA A 181 20.58 -11.21 -17.52
C ALA A 181 19.20 -10.87 -16.92
N MET A 182 19.14 -10.48 -15.64
CA MET A 182 17.92 -10.01 -14.99
C MET A 182 17.42 -8.67 -15.54
N ALA A 183 18.30 -7.73 -15.90
CA ALA A 183 17.92 -6.47 -16.52
C ALA A 183 17.26 -6.69 -17.91
N LEU A 184 17.68 -7.73 -18.64
CA LEU A 184 17.11 -8.10 -19.94
C LEU A 184 15.80 -8.91 -19.83
N ALA A 185 15.68 -9.81 -18.84
CA ALA A 185 14.54 -10.72 -18.70
C ALA A 185 14.19 -11.02 -17.22
N PRO A 186 13.65 -10.04 -16.46
CA PRO A 186 13.49 -10.14 -15.00
C PRO A 186 12.47 -11.19 -14.53
N ASN A 187 11.57 -11.61 -15.41
CA ASN A 187 10.50 -12.57 -15.11
C ASN A 187 10.81 -14.01 -15.58
N ASN A 188 12.07 -14.31 -15.94
CA ASN A 188 12.45 -15.64 -16.42
C ASN A 188 12.78 -16.59 -15.23
N PRO A 189 12.09 -17.73 -15.07
CA PRO A 189 12.32 -18.64 -13.95
C PRO A 189 13.76 -19.15 -13.83
N GLN A 190 14.42 -19.51 -14.94
CA GLN A 190 15.79 -20.05 -14.88
C GLN A 190 16.82 -19.00 -14.43
N ILE A 191 16.65 -17.74 -14.86
CA ILE A 191 17.52 -16.63 -14.46
C ILE A 191 17.33 -16.34 -12.96
N LEU A 192 16.09 -16.37 -12.48
CA LEU A 192 15.78 -16.24 -11.05
C LEU A 192 16.37 -17.40 -10.23
N ILE A 193 16.27 -18.65 -10.70
CA ILE A 193 16.85 -19.81 -10.02
C ILE A 193 18.38 -19.73 -9.95
N GLU A 194 19.07 -19.47 -11.06
CA GLU A 194 20.53 -19.34 -11.08
C GLU A 194 21.02 -18.11 -10.28
N MET A 195 20.29 -16.99 -10.29
CA MET A 195 20.56 -15.87 -9.38
C MET A 195 20.40 -16.30 -7.91
N GLY A 196 19.33 -17.02 -7.57
CA GLY A 196 19.11 -17.53 -6.21
C GLY A 196 20.28 -18.41 -5.73
N GLN A 197 20.81 -19.28 -6.60
CA GLN A 197 21.97 -20.11 -6.28
C GLN A 197 23.25 -19.27 -6.09
N ILE A 198 23.44 -18.17 -6.85
CA ILE A 198 24.54 -17.22 -6.62
C ILE A 198 24.36 -16.52 -5.26
N ARG A 199 23.15 -16.03 -4.95
CA ARG A 199 22.84 -15.35 -3.68
C ARG A 199 23.05 -16.27 -2.46
N GLU A 200 22.73 -17.56 -2.55
CA GLU A 200 23.10 -18.55 -1.50
C GLU A 200 24.62 -18.65 -1.31
N MET A 201 25.41 -18.64 -2.39
CA MET A 201 26.88 -18.68 -2.30
C MET A 201 27.49 -17.39 -1.74
N HIS A 202 26.81 -16.25 -1.89
CA HIS A 202 27.14 -14.97 -1.23
C HIS A 202 26.57 -14.86 0.21
N ASN A 203 25.95 -15.93 0.74
CA ASN A 203 25.29 -15.97 2.06
C ASN A 203 24.06 -15.04 2.20
N GLU A 204 23.52 -14.54 1.07
CA GLU A 204 22.35 -13.65 0.99
C GLU A 204 21.03 -14.45 0.95
N LEU A 205 20.85 -15.35 1.93
CA LEU A 205 19.82 -16.39 1.94
C LEU A 205 18.38 -15.88 1.79
N VAL A 206 18.10 -14.67 2.26
CA VAL A 206 16.77 -14.03 2.18
C VAL A 206 16.44 -13.53 0.77
N GLU A 207 17.45 -13.09 0.01
CA GLU A 207 17.26 -12.73 -1.41
C GLU A 207 17.25 -13.97 -2.32
N ALA A 208 18.00 -15.02 -1.96
CA ALA A 208 17.91 -16.31 -2.64
C ALA A 208 16.50 -16.91 -2.56
N ASP A 209 15.92 -16.99 -1.37
CA ASP A 209 14.56 -17.49 -1.16
C ASP A 209 13.51 -16.65 -1.91
N GLN A 210 13.67 -15.32 -1.94
CA GLN A 210 12.86 -14.45 -2.79
C GLN A 210 12.98 -14.75 -4.28
N CYS A 211 14.17 -15.08 -4.78
CA CYS A 211 14.35 -15.46 -6.18
C CYS A 211 13.61 -16.77 -6.50
N TYR A 212 13.67 -17.77 -5.60
CA TYR A 212 12.92 -19.02 -5.76
C TYR A 212 11.40 -18.83 -5.65
N VAL A 213 10.92 -17.94 -4.76
CA VAL A 213 9.50 -17.54 -4.70
C VAL A 213 9.06 -16.86 -5.99
N LYS A 214 9.83 -15.90 -6.51
CA LYS A 214 9.55 -15.19 -7.77
C LYS A 214 9.54 -16.17 -8.96
N ALA A 215 10.46 -17.14 -8.99
CA ALA A 215 10.48 -18.21 -10.00
C ALA A 215 9.20 -19.05 -9.96
N LEU A 216 8.77 -19.49 -8.76
CA LEU A 216 7.54 -20.29 -8.58
C LEU A 216 6.24 -19.52 -8.84
N ALA A 217 6.24 -18.20 -8.68
CA ALA A 217 5.10 -17.36 -9.04
C ALA A 217 4.92 -17.24 -10.56
N TYR A 218 6.00 -17.36 -11.34
CA TYR A 218 5.96 -17.36 -12.81
C TYR A 218 5.89 -18.77 -13.43
N ASP A 219 6.43 -19.79 -12.75
CA ASP A 219 6.35 -21.21 -13.12
C ASP A 219 6.04 -22.07 -11.88
N PRO A 220 4.75 -22.25 -11.53
CA PRO A 220 4.34 -23.04 -10.37
C PRO A 220 4.68 -24.54 -10.44
N GLY A 221 5.04 -25.05 -11.62
CA GLY A 221 5.42 -26.45 -11.83
C GLY A 221 6.91 -26.72 -11.62
N ASN A 222 7.71 -25.70 -11.34
CA ASN A 222 9.17 -25.80 -11.38
C ASN A 222 9.76 -26.64 -10.24
N SER A 223 10.16 -27.88 -10.55
CA SER A 223 10.69 -28.82 -9.55
C SER A 223 12.03 -28.38 -8.94
N GLU A 224 12.89 -27.68 -9.69
CA GLU A 224 14.15 -27.14 -9.16
C GLU A 224 13.89 -26.05 -8.12
N ALA A 225 13.06 -25.05 -8.45
CA ALA A 225 12.70 -23.98 -7.52
C ALA A 225 11.91 -24.49 -6.29
N LEU A 226 11.06 -25.53 -6.44
CA LEU A 226 10.39 -26.18 -5.31
C LEU A 226 11.39 -26.81 -4.33
N VAL A 227 12.37 -27.56 -4.82
CA VAL A 227 13.39 -28.21 -3.97
C VAL A 227 14.31 -27.19 -3.31
N LEU A 228 14.72 -26.15 -4.03
CA LEU A 228 15.55 -25.07 -3.49
C LEU A 228 14.78 -24.28 -2.41
N ARG A 229 13.52 -23.89 -2.67
CA ARG A 229 12.68 -23.22 -1.67
C ARG A 229 12.41 -24.09 -0.44
N ALA A 230 12.27 -25.42 -0.60
CA ALA A 230 12.10 -26.33 0.53
C ALA A 230 13.33 -26.34 1.47
N ARG A 231 14.54 -26.09 0.94
CA ARG A 231 15.76 -25.89 1.74
C ARG A 231 15.81 -24.52 2.41
N THR A 232 15.53 -23.44 1.67
CA THR A 232 15.71 -22.06 2.16
C THR A 232 14.63 -21.61 3.13
N ASN A 233 13.36 -21.98 2.89
CA ASN A 233 12.21 -21.52 3.65
C ASN A 233 12.33 -21.68 5.19
N PRO A 234 12.67 -22.86 5.76
CA PRO A 234 12.77 -23.01 7.23
C PRO A 234 13.89 -22.15 7.85
N LEU A 235 14.97 -21.92 7.11
CA LEU A 235 16.09 -21.08 7.54
C LEU A 235 15.70 -19.59 7.51
N VAL A 236 15.05 -19.15 6.43
CA VAL A 236 14.55 -17.79 6.28
C VAL A 236 13.47 -17.47 7.32
N SER A 237 12.55 -18.39 7.61
CA SER A 237 11.58 -18.21 8.71
C SER A 237 12.26 -18.13 10.09
N ALA A 238 13.44 -18.72 10.28
CA ALA A 238 14.21 -18.55 11.52
C ALA A 238 14.91 -17.18 11.60
N ILE A 239 15.40 -16.66 10.47
CA ILE A 239 15.93 -15.29 10.34
C ILE A 239 14.81 -14.27 10.62
N ASP A 240 13.63 -14.44 10.00
CA ASP A 240 12.48 -13.56 10.16
C ASP A 240 12.01 -13.49 11.62
N ARG A 241 11.88 -14.64 12.31
CA ARG A 241 11.54 -14.67 13.75
C ARG A 241 12.61 -14.00 14.62
N LYS A 242 13.90 -14.13 14.27
CA LYS A 242 14.99 -13.44 15.00
C LYS A 242 14.89 -11.93 14.82
N MET A 243 14.67 -11.46 13.59
CA MET A 243 14.45 -10.04 13.28
C MET A 243 13.27 -9.49 14.09
N LEU A 244 12.08 -10.10 13.99
CA LEU A 244 10.89 -9.67 14.72
C LEU A 244 11.14 -9.60 16.24
N LYS A 245 11.81 -10.61 16.81
CA LYS A 245 12.20 -10.59 18.23
C LYS A 245 13.10 -9.38 18.57
N THR A 246 14.15 -9.13 17.80
CA THR A 246 15.04 -7.97 18.02
C THR A 246 14.27 -6.64 17.97
N VAL A 247 13.31 -6.49 17.04
CA VAL A 247 12.47 -5.29 16.96
C VAL A 247 11.52 -5.17 18.16
N HIS A 248 11.00 -6.29 18.71
CA HIS A 248 10.22 -6.28 19.96
C HIS A 248 11.07 -5.97 21.20
N ASP A 249 12.30 -6.48 21.28
CA ASP A 249 13.23 -6.17 22.38
C ASP A 249 13.58 -4.66 22.38
N LEU A 250 13.81 -4.06 21.21
CA LEU A 250 13.98 -2.61 21.01
C LEU A 250 12.72 -1.81 21.38
N ARG A 251 11.52 -2.29 21.01
CA ARG A 251 10.25 -1.68 21.45
C ARG A 251 10.14 -1.71 22.98
N ASN A 252 10.62 -2.76 23.62
CA ASN A 252 10.63 -2.87 25.08
C ASN A 252 11.62 -1.87 25.71
N GLU A 253 12.81 -1.63 25.14
CA GLU A 253 13.71 -0.53 25.58
C GLU A 253 13.00 0.83 25.46
N PHE A 254 12.37 1.10 24.31
CA PHE A 254 11.62 2.34 24.07
C PHE A 254 10.49 2.56 25.10
N ALA A 255 9.74 1.53 25.46
CA ALA A 255 8.64 1.63 26.42
C ALA A 255 9.10 1.99 27.86
N HIS A 256 10.38 1.76 28.21
CA HIS A 256 10.94 2.12 29.52
C HIS A 256 11.60 3.51 29.53
N LEU A 257 11.63 4.24 28.41
CA LEU A 257 12.16 5.60 28.34
C LEU A 257 11.36 6.56 29.23
N GLN A 258 12.05 7.25 30.13
CA GLN A 258 11.44 8.23 31.02
C GLN A 258 10.95 9.47 30.24
N HIS A 259 9.82 10.02 30.67
CA HIS A 259 9.16 11.11 29.97
C HIS A 259 9.90 12.44 30.19
N SER A 260 10.61 12.91 29.16
CA SER A 260 11.44 14.13 29.22
C SER A 260 10.96 15.24 28.27
N THR A 261 11.53 16.43 28.41
CA THR A 261 11.40 17.52 27.43
C THR A 261 11.93 17.12 26.04
N ALA A 262 13.07 16.42 25.99
CA ALA A 262 13.62 15.88 24.76
C ALA A 262 12.70 14.85 24.08
N LEU A 263 12.05 13.97 24.86
CA LEU A 263 11.06 13.01 24.33
C LEU A 263 9.87 13.75 23.73
N ARG A 264 9.29 14.73 24.44
CA ARG A 264 8.16 15.55 23.92
C ARG A 264 8.54 16.31 22.65
N ARG A 265 9.73 16.90 22.59
CA ARG A 265 10.28 17.55 21.38
C ARG A 265 10.40 16.55 20.22
N MET A 266 10.93 15.35 20.48
CA MET A 266 11.10 14.32 19.45
C MET A 266 9.75 13.76 18.98
N MET A 267 8.75 13.60 19.86
CA MET A 267 7.39 13.20 19.45
C MET A 267 6.74 14.23 18.52
N ARG A 268 6.87 15.53 18.83
CA ARG A 268 6.37 16.62 17.97
C ARG A 268 7.11 16.68 16.62
N GLU A 269 8.40 16.41 16.60
CA GLU A 269 9.19 16.29 15.36
C GLU A 269 8.76 15.09 14.51
N THR A 270 8.59 13.90 15.12
CA THR A 270 8.10 12.68 14.41
C THR A 270 6.73 12.91 13.78
N TYR A 271 5.86 13.69 14.41
CA TYR A 271 4.53 14.02 13.87
C TYR A 271 4.63 14.74 12.52
N PHE A 272 5.43 15.81 12.41
CA PHE A 272 5.64 16.52 11.14
C PHE A 272 6.35 15.64 10.11
N LEU A 273 7.34 14.84 10.54
CA LEU A 273 8.10 13.94 9.69
C LEU A 273 7.22 12.83 9.08
N TYR A 274 6.27 12.29 9.85
CA TYR A 274 5.29 11.32 9.37
C TYR A 274 4.38 11.91 8.28
N VAL A 275 3.82 13.11 8.53
CA VAL A 275 2.95 13.77 7.55
C VAL A 275 3.70 14.05 6.24
N TYR A 276 4.94 14.56 6.32
CA TYR A 276 5.80 14.78 5.15
C TYR A 276 6.00 13.50 4.33
N HIS A 277 6.55 12.43 4.91
CA HIS A 277 6.84 11.23 4.13
C HIS A 277 5.57 10.55 3.58
N THR A 278 4.48 10.52 4.35
CA THR A 278 3.26 9.83 3.91
C THR A 278 2.50 10.56 2.80
N VAL A 279 2.63 11.89 2.63
CA VAL A 279 2.13 12.58 1.42
C VAL A 279 3.14 12.50 0.27
N ALA A 280 4.44 12.59 0.55
CA ALA A 280 5.48 12.56 -0.48
C ALA A 280 5.55 11.20 -1.20
N ILE A 281 5.21 10.08 -0.54
CA ILE A 281 5.04 8.76 -1.17
C ILE A 281 3.95 8.75 -2.26
N GLU A 282 2.90 9.56 -2.14
CA GLU A 282 1.88 9.68 -3.20
C GLU A 282 2.29 10.67 -4.31
N GLY A 283 3.35 11.46 -4.11
CA GLY A 283 3.90 12.40 -5.08
C GLY A 283 3.72 13.89 -4.75
N ASN A 284 3.22 14.22 -3.56
CA ASN A 284 3.17 15.60 -3.06
C ASN A 284 4.58 16.19 -2.97
N THR A 285 4.78 17.43 -3.45
CA THR A 285 6.11 18.02 -3.67
C THR A 285 6.53 19.04 -2.60
N LEU A 286 5.77 19.20 -1.51
CA LEU A 286 6.17 20.04 -0.38
C LEU A 286 7.37 19.44 0.36
N SER A 287 8.35 20.28 0.71
CA SER A 287 9.50 19.85 1.53
C SER A 287 9.14 19.72 3.01
N LEU A 288 9.90 18.95 3.79
CA LEU A 288 9.69 18.81 5.24
C LEU A 288 9.57 20.16 5.97
N GLY A 289 10.38 21.15 5.59
CA GLY A 289 10.31 22.51 6.16
C GLY A 289 9.04 23.26 5.76
N GLN A 290 8.55 23.07 4.53
CA GLN A 290 7.27 23.62 4.07
C GLN A 290 6.10 22.94 4.80
N THR A 291 6.10 21.61 4.90
CA THR A 291 5.12 20.83 5.67
C THR A 291 5.07 21.29 7.13
N ARG A 292 6.22 21.54 7.77
CA ARG A 292 6.25 22.09 9.13
C ARG A 292 5.68 23.50 9.19
N ALA A 293 6.08 24.41 8.31
CA ALA A 293 5.57 25.79 8.32
C ALA A 293 4.03 25.87 8.16
N ILE A 294 3.44 24.96 7.37
CA ILE A 294 1.98 24.81 7.25
C ILE A 294 1.36 24.36 8.58
N LEU A 295 1.89 23.31 9.21
CA LEU A 295 1.28 22.67 10.38
C LEU A 295 1.60 23.34 11.73
N GLU A 296 2.74 24.02 11.85
CA GLU A 296 3.20 24.69 13.08
C GLU A 296 2.86 26.17 13.09
N SER A 297 2.93 26.85 11.94
CA SER A 297 2.81 28.31 11.84
C SER A 297 1.61 28.76 11.00
N GLY A 298 0.79 27.84 10.49
CA GLY A 298 -0.37 28.14 9.65
C GLY A 298 0.00 28.79 8.31
N MET A 299 1.26 28.68 7.87
CA MET A 299 1.75 29.40 6.69
C MET A 299 1.29 28.75 5.38
N VAL A 300 0.92 29.59 4.41
CA VAL A 300 0.68 29.17 3.02
C VAL A 300 1.96 29.40 2.21
N ILE A 301 2.36 28.40 1.42
CA ILE A 301 3.57 28.42 0.58
C ILE A 301 3.18 28.88 -0.84
N PRO A 302 3.54 30.12 -1.25
CA PRO A 302 3.18 30.62 -2.58
C PRO A 302 3.87 29.81 -3.69
N GLY A 303 3.16 29.60 -4.80
CA GLY A 303 3.66 28.84 -5.96
C GLY A 303 3.60 27.30 -5.81
N LYS A 304 3.12 26.77 -4.69
CA LYS A 304 2.76 25.35 -4.51
C LYS A 304 1.26 25.14 -4.69
N SER A 305 0.83 23.91 -4.96
CA SER A 305 -0.58 23.61 -5.20
C SER A 305 -1.41 23.73 -3.91
N ILE A 306 -2.61 24.30 -4.01
CA ILE A 306 -3.57 24.35 -2.89
C ILE A 306 -3.93 22.91 -2.46
N ARG A 307 -4.05 21.98 -3.41
CA ARG A 307 -4.28 20.56 -3.11
C ARG A 307 -3.16 19.96 -2.26
N GLU A 308 -1.90 20.29 -2.54
CA GLU A 308 -0.76 19.75 -1.77
C GLU A 308 -0.80 20.22 -0.30
N HIS A 309 -1.21 21.46 -0.04
CA HIS A 309 -1.42 21.98 1.31
C HIS A 309 -2.58 21.26 2.01
N ASN A 310 -3.70 21.09 1.29
CA ASN A 310 -4.89 20.46 1.82
C ASN A 310 -4.67 18.96 2.13
N GLU A 311 -3.82 18.27 1.37
CA GLU A 311 -3.39 16.90 1.68
C GLU A 311 -2.53 16.83 2.95
N VAL A 312 -1.65 17.81 3.19
CA VAL A 312 -0.88 17.94 4.44
C VAL A 312 -1.80 18.19 5.65
N ILE A 313 -2.76 19.12 5.52
CA ILE A 313 -3.74 19.45 6.57
C ILE A 313 -4.67 18.27 6.85
N GLY A 314 -5.14 17.56 5.81
CA GLY A 314 -5.99 16.37 5.96
C GLY A 314 -5.26 15.21 6.64
N MET A 315 -3.99 14.99 6.33
CA MET A 315 -3.16 13.99 7.02
C MET A 315 -2.89 14.35 8.49
N ASP A 316 -2.68 15.63 8.81
CA ASP A 316 -2.59 16.12 10.19
C ASP A 316 -3.90 15.86 10.95
N ALA A 317 -5.05 16.26 10.40
CA ALA A 317 -6.35 16.04 11.01
C ALA A 317 -6.61 14.54 11.27
N ALA A 318 -6.23 13.68 10.32
CA ALA A 318 -6.38 12.23 10.42
C ALA A 318 -5.46 11.60 11.49
N LEU A 319 -4.21 12.07 11.59
CA LEU A 319 -3.27 11.63 12.63
C LEU A 319 -3.68 12.11 14.03
N ARG A 320 -4.22 13.32 14.15
CA ARG A 320 -4.81 13.84 15.40
C ARG A 320 -5.98 12.97 15.86
N PHE A 321 -6.90 12.60 14.96
CA PHE A 321 -8.01 11.70 15.26
C PHE A 321 -7.57 10.29 15.67
N LEU A 322 -6.58 9.72 14.97
CA LEU A 322 -5.97 8.45 15.38
C LEU A 322 -5.46 8.53 16.83
N ASN A 323 -4.69 9.57 17.16
CA ASN A 323 -4.08 9.72 18.48
C ASN A 323 -5.10 10.00 19.60
N CYS A 324 -6.06 10.90 19.38
CA CYS A 324 -6.98 11.35 20.42
C CYS A 324 -8.22 10.44 20.59
N SER A 325 -8.65 9.73 19.55
CA SER A 325 -9.86 8.90 19.59
C SER A 325 -9.55 7.41 19.50
N LEU A 326 -8.72 7.00 18.52
CA LEU A 326 -8.51 5.57 18.22
C LEU A 326 -7.44 4.89 19.09
N LEU A 327 -6.65 5.64 19.87
CA LEU A 327 -5.72 5.11 20.87
C LEU A 327 -6.23 5.19 22.32
N SER A 328 -7.47 5.66 22.54
CA SER A 328 -8.10 5.59 23.87
C SER A 328 -8.24 4.14 24.34
N LYS A 329 -8.12 3.91 25.65
CA LYS A 329 -8.23 2.57 26.25
C LYS A 329 -9.64 1.97 26.11
N GLU A 330 -10.64 2.81 25.93
CA GLU A 330 -12.06 2.44 25.78
C GLU A 330 -12.38 1.98 24.35
N HIS A 331 -11.52 2.33 23.37
CA HIS A 331 -11.68 1.94 21.97
C HIS A 331 -10.96 0.61 21.69
N HIS A 332 -11.65 -0.50 21.95
CA HIS A 332 -11.09 -1.84 21.89
C HIS A 332 -10.97 -2.41 20.47
N GLU A 333 -12.05 -2.35 19.69
CA GLU A 333 -12.16 -2.91 18.32
C GLU A 333 -11.70 -1.91 17.25
N ILE A 334 -11.62 -2.31 15.99
CA ILE A 334 -11.53 -1.40 14.84
C ILE A 334 -12.77 -1.63 13.98
N SER A 335 -13.60 -0.61 13.81
CA SER A 335 -14.82 -0.66 13.01
C SER A 335 -14.59 -0.19 11.57
N ILE A 336 -15.58 -0.42 10.69
CA ILE A 336 -15.57 0.16 9.34
C ILE A 336 -15.61 1.69 9.44
N ASP A 337 -16.42 2.22 10.36
CA ASP A 337 -16.61 3.65 10.54
C ASP A 337 -15.33 4.37 10.97
N ASP A 338 -14.47 3.77 11.80
CA ASP A 338 -13.13 4.32 12.13
C ASP A 338 -12.26 4.50 10.86
N ILE A 339 -12.37 3.58 9.91
CA ILE A 339 -11.63 3.63 8.63
C ILE A 339 -12.23 4.68 7.70
N LEU A 340 -13.56 4.82 7.67
CA LEU A 340 -14.24 5.90 6.95
C LEU A 340 -13.93 7.28 7.56
N GLU A 341 -13.84 7.39 8.88
CA GLU A 341 -13.60 8.62 9.64
C GLU A 341 -12.13 9.08 9.55
N MET A 342 -11.19 8.13 9.51
CA MET A 342 -9.80 8.35 9.09
C MET A 342 -9.75 8.86 7.64
N HIS A 343 -10.38 8.14 6.69
CA HIS A 343 -10.39 8.56 5.28
C HIS A 343 -11.05 9.94 5.06
N ARG A 344 -12.11 10.25 5.82
CA ARG A 344 -12.80 11.54 5.78
C ARG A 344 -11.89 12.70 6.17
N ARG A 345 -10.94 12.49 7.08
CA ARG A 345 -9.90 13.50 7.39
C ARG A 345 -8.79 13.50 6.34
N VAL A 346 -8.30 12.34 5.91
CA VAL A 346 -7.23 12.21 4.88
C VAL A 346 -7.56 12.96 3.59
N LEU A 347 -8.82 12.92 3.12
CA LEU A 347 -9.26 13.66 1.94
C LEU A 347 -10.10 14.91 2.23
N GLY A 348 -10.65 15.13 3.42
CA GLY A 348 -11.69 16.14 3.67
C GLY A 348 -11.37 17.56 3.20
N ASN A 349 -10.10 17.99 3.28
CA ASN A 349 -9.67 19.28 2.76
C ASN A 349 -9.35 19.27 1.25
N ALA A 350 -8.94 18.13 0.69
CA ALA A 350 -8.44 18.00 -0.69
C ALA A 350 -9.54 17.59 -1.69
N ASP A 351 -10.47 16.73 -1.27
CA ASP A 351 -11.69 16.34 -1.96
C ASP A 351 -12.80 16.04 -0.92
N PRO A 352 -13.57 17.07 -0.49
CA PRO A 352 -14.68 16.89 0.45
C PRO A 352 -15.87 16.13 -0.15
N VAL A 353 -15.91 15.87 -1.46
CA VAL A 353 -17.01 15.15 -2.10
C VAL A 353 -16.83 13.65 -1.89
N GLU A 354 -15.61 13.13 -2.04
CA GLU A 354 -15.30 11.71 -1.90
C GLU A 354 -14.80 11.32 -0.48
N ALA A 355 -14.47 12.30 0.36
CA ALA A 355 -13.99 12.10 1.72
C ALA A 355 -14.92 11.21 2.58
N GLY A 356 -14.38 10.07 3.02
CA GLY A 356 -15.09 9.11 3.87
C GLY A 356 -16.19 8.30 3.17
N LYS A 357 -16.22 8.28 1.83
CA LYS A 357 -17.18 7.48 1.04
C LYS A 357 -16.49 6.31 0.35
N ILE A 358 -17.15 5.14 0.36
CA ILE A 358 -16.77 4.00 -0.48
C ILE A 358 -17.06 4.34 -1.94
N ARG A 359 -16.15 3.99 -2.85
CA ARG A 359 -16.31 4.24 -4.28
C ARG A 359 -17.47 3.45 -4.88
N THR A 360 -18.22 4.08 -5.78
CA THR A 360 -19.31 3.46 -6.55
C THR A 360 -18.84 2.97 -7.93
N THR A 361 -17.64 3.35 -8.36
CA THR A 361 -17.07 3.03 -9.68
C THR A 361 -15.91 2.04 -9.57
N GLN A 362 -15.59 1.36 -10.67
CA GLN A 362 -14.38 0.54 -10.76
C GLN A 362 -13.17 1.42 -11.09
N VAL A 363 -12.03 1.11 -10.47
CA VAL A 363 -10.75 1.82 -10.64
C VAL A 363 -9.64 0.85 -11.05
N TYR A 364 -8.50 1.36 -11.50
CA TYR A 364 -7.36 0.54 -11.93
C TYR A 364 -6.06 1.08 -11.32
N VAL A 365 -5.27 0.20 -10.71
CA VAL A 365 -4.10 0.55 -9.89
C VAL A 365 -2.85 -0.01 -10.57
N GLY A 366 -2.38 0.70 -11.60
CA GLY A 366 -1.27 0.26 -12.45
C GLY A 366 -1.64 -0.99 -13.25
N LYS A 367 -1.13 -2.16 -12.84
CA LYS A 367 -1.49 -3.47 -13.43
C LYS A 367 -2.51 -4.27 -12.59
N PHE A 368 -2.90 -3.76 -11.42
CA PHE A 368 -3.86 -4.41 -10.54
C PHE A 368 -5.28 -3.85 -10.77
N THR A 369 -6.27 -4.74 -10.78
CA THR A 369 -7.70 -4.39 -10.82
C THR A 369 -8.31 -4.77 -9.47
N PRO A 370 -8.69 -3.81 -8.62
CA PRO A 370 -9.31 -4.08 -7.33
C PRO A 370 -10.68 -4.77 -7.43
N VAL A 371 -11.20 -5.13 -6.24
CA VAL A 371 -12.56 -5.63 -5.99
C VAL A 371 -13.62 -4.75 -6.69
N ALA A 372 -14.69 -5.33 -7.21
CA ALA A 372 -15.80 -4.57 -7.81
C ALA A 372 -16.46 -3.65 -6.75
N PRO A 373 -16.94 -2.44 -7.09
CA PRO A 373 -17.45 -1.47 -6.11
C PRO A 373 -18.60 -2.03 -5.25
N GLU A 374 -19.50 -2.80 -5.87
CA GLU A 374 -20.58 -3.57 -5.22
C GLU A 374 -20.12 -4.50 -4.09
N TYR A 375 -18.86 -4.94 -4.09
CA TYR A 375 -18.29 -5.91 -3.16
C TYR A 375 -17.37 -5.27 -2.10
N VAL A 376 -17.08 -3.96 -2.20
CA VAL A 376 -16.11 -3.28 -1.33
C VAL A 376 -16.55 -3.28 0.14
N LEU A 377 -17.83 -3.05 0.43
CA LEU A 377 -18.32 -2.96 1.82
C LEU A 377 -18.21 -4.30 2.56
N GLU A 378 -18.45 -5.41 1.87
CA GLU A 378 -18.26 -6.77 2.40
C GLU A 378 -16.78 -7.09 2.62
N GLN A 379 -15.91 -6.73 1.67
CA GLN A 379 -14.47 -6.91 1.86
C GLN A 379 -13.86 -6.00 2.95
N LEU A 380 -14.52 -4.88 3.28
CA LEU A 380 -14.22 -4.10 4.48
C LEU A 380 -14.74 -4.79 5.76
N ALA A 381 -15.92 -5.39 5.73
CA ALA A 381 -16.44 -6.21 6.84
C ALA A 381 -15.53 -7.40 7.15
N ASP A 382 -15.21 -8.23 6.15
CA ASP A 382 -14.23 -9.33 6.22
C ASP A 382 -12.85 -8.90 6.74
N MET A 383 -12.47 -7.63 6.52
CA MET A 383 -11.21 -7.08 6.99
C MET A 383 -11.30 -6.60 8.45
N VAL A 384 -12.39 -5.98 8.90
CA VAL A 384 -12.54 -5.58 10.30
C VAL A 384 -12.82 -6.76 11.22
N ASP A 385 -13.64 -7.72 10.77
CA ASP A 385 -13.85 -8.98 11.49
C ASP A 385 -12.51 -9.73 11.65
N TRP A 386 -11.70 -9.78 10.58
CA TRP A 386 -10.33 -10.30 10.65
C TRP A 386 -9.38 -9.46 11.53
N LEU A 387 -9.60 -8.15 11.69
CA LEU A 387 -8.79 -7.32 12.59
C LEU A 387 -9.11 -7.55 14.06
N ASN A 388 -10.37 -7.90 14.38
CA ASN A 388 -10.87 -8.01 15.75
C ASN A 388 -10.87 -9.46 16.30
N ASP A 389 -10.77 -10.47 15.42
CA ASP A 389 -10.70 -11.89 15.77
C ASP A 389 -9.54 -12.24 16.74
N GLU A 390 -9.81 -13.04 17.77
CA GLU A 390 -8.83 -13.40 18.81
C GLU A 390 -7.57 -14.09 18.24
N SER A 391 -7.71 -14.89 17.17
CA SER A 391 -6.61 -15.62 16.55
C SER A 391 -5.65 -14.70 15.77
N THR A 392 -6.14 -13.55 15.29
CA THR A 392 -5.31 -12.55 14.61
C THR A 392 -4.75 -11.54 15.61
N MET A 393 -5.48 -11.26 16.71
CA MET A 393 -4.95 -10.50 17.83
C MET A 393 -3.71 -11.15 18.47
N ALA A 394 -3.60 -12.48 18.42
CA ALA A 394 -2.43 -13.27 18.84
C ALA A 394 -1.26 -13.30 17.82
N MET A 395 -1.41 -12.72 16.62
CA MET A 395 -0.35 -12.58 15.62
C MET A 395 0.70 -11.53 16.06
N ASP A 396 1.92 -11.63 15.52
CA ASP A 396 2.91 -10.56 15.68
C ASP A 396 2.33 -9.21 15.19
N PRO A 397 2.39 -8.13 15.99
CA PRO A 397 1.87 -6.82 15.60
C PRO A 397 2.38 -6.28 14.26
N ILE A 398 3.64 -6.55 13.91
CA ILE A 398 4.26 -6.10 12.66
C ILE A 398 3.64 -6.85 11.48
N GLU A 399 3.46 -8.17 11.62
CA GLU A 399 2.76 -8.99 10.61
C GLU A 399 1.30 -8.56 10.47
N ARG A 400 0.59 -8.37 11.59
CA ARG A 400 -0.82 -7.95 11.58
C ARG A 400 -1.00 -6.58 10.92
N ALA A 401 -0.14 -5.61 11.23
CA ALA A 401 -0.17 -4.28 10.65
C ALA A 401 0.18 -4.29 9.14
N ALA A 402 1.16 -5.10 8.72
CA ALA A 402 1.53 -5.27 7.32
C ALA A 402 0.42 -5.96 6.50
N ILE A 403 -0.23 -7.00 7.04
CA ILE A 403 -1.35 -7.69 6.39
C ILE A 403 -2.58 -6.78 6.31
N ALA A 404 -2.87 -6.00 7.36
CA ALA A 404 -3.97 -5.04 7.37
C ALA A 404 -3.80 -3.94 6.30
N HIS A 405 -2.59 -3.38 6.20
CA HIS A 405 -2.22 -2.44 5.14
C HIS A 405 -2.43 -3.04 3.75
N TYR A 406 -1.88 -4.24 3.51
CA TYR A 406 -2.00 -4.91 2.22
C TYR A 406 -3.47 -5.22 1.87
N LYS A 407 -4.26 -5.72 2.81
CA LYS A 407 -5.72 -5.93 2.63
C LYS A 407 -6.42 -4.65 2.18
N LEU A 408 -6.22 -3.51 2.88
CA LEU A 408 -6.88 -2.25 2.52
C LEU A 408 -6.46 -1.76 1.12
N VAL A 409 -5.18 -1.89 0.75
CA VAL A 409 -4.67 -1.52 -0.58
C VAL A 409 -5.23 -2.42 -1.69
N LEU A 410 -5.46 -3.71 -1.40
CA LEU A 410 -5.99 -4.72 -2.32
C LEU A 410 -7.50 -4.58 -2.56
N VAL A 411 -8.27 -4.30 -1.50
CA VAL A 411 -9.71 -3.96 -1.60
C VAL A 411 -9.89 -2.61 -2.31
N HIS A 412 -8.98 -1.67 -2.02
CA HIS A 412 -8.93 -0.33 -2.58
C HIS A 412 -10.29 0.39 -2.46
N PRO A 413 -10.82 0.59 -1.23
CA PRO A 413 -12.22 0.95 -1.02
C PRO A 413 -12.62 2.35 -1.49
N PHE A 414 -11.67 3.25 -1.70
CA PHE A 414 -11.89 4.67 -1.98
C PHE A 414 -11.45 5.05 -3.39
N THR A 415 -11.88 6.22 -3.88
CA THR A 415 -11.48 6.77 -5.19
C THR A 415 -10.05 7.34 -5.19
N ASP A 416 -9.62 7.95 -4.08
CA ASP A 416 -8.24 8.34 -3.75
C ASP A 416 -7.99 8.05 -2.25
N GLY A 417 -6.82 8.36 -1.70
CA GLY A 417 -6.54 8.27 -0.26
C GLY A 417 -6.17 6.88 0.24
N ASN A 418 -6.45 5.81 -0.51
CA ASN A 418 -6.22 4.41 -0.12
C ASN A 418 -4.83 4.14 0.49
N GLY A 419 -3.75 4.57 -0.17
CA GLY A 419 -2.38 4.37 0.32
C GLY A 419 -2.08 5.12 1.63
N ARG A 420 -2.58 6.37 1.74
CA ARG A 420 -2.48 7.21 2.93
C ARG A 420 -3.23 6.59 4.11
N THR A 421 -4.48 6.16 3.90
CA THR A 421 -5.30 5.49 4.93
C THR A 421 -4.73 4.12 5.32
N ALA A 422 -4.14 3.36 4.39
CA ALA A 422 -3.50 2.08 4.70
C ALA A 422 -2.25 2.25 5.60
N ARG A 423 -1.42 3.27 5.34
CA ARG A 423 -0.28 3.61 6.22
C ARG A 423 -0.71 4.15 7.58
N LEU A 424 -1.88 4.80 7.66
CA LEU A 424 -2.48 5.26 8.91
C LEU A 424 -3.06 4.09 9.73
N LEU A 425 -3.77 3.14 9.09
CA LEU A 425 -4.27 1.91 9.72
C LEU A 425 -3.13 1.01 10.24
N LEU A 426 -2.03 0.90 9.47
CA LEU A 426 -0.79 0.26 9.92
C LEU A 426 -0.28 0.90 11.22
N ASN A 427 -0.24 2.23 11.28
CA ASN A 427 0.19 2.96 12.47
C ASN A 427 -0.76 2.77 13.66
N LEU A 428 -2.07 2.77 13.45
CA LEU A 428 -3.06 2.49 14.49
C LEU A 428 -2.79 1.15 15.18
N ILE A 429 -2.58 0.09 14.40
CA ILE A 429 -2.31 -1.27 14.90
C ILE A 429 -0.98 -1.29 15.68
N MET A 430 0.08 -0.70 15.11
CA MET A 430 1.40 -0.63 15.74
C MET A 430 1.38 0.14 17.08
N MET A 431 0.72 1.29 17.13
CA MET A 431 0.63 2.12 18.34
C MET A 431 -0.31 1.49 19.40
N ARG A 432 -1.39 0.83 19.01
CA ARG A 432 -2.17 -0.04 19.92
C ARG A 432 -1.30 -1.17 20.50
N SER A 433 -0.35 -1.71 19.75
CA SER A 433 0.65 -2.69 20.22
C SER A 433 1.92 -2.09 20.86
N GLY A 434 1.94 -0.79 21.16
CA GLY A 434 2.98 -0.13 21.97
C GLY A 434 4.23 0.32 21.21
N PHE A 435 4.20 0.34 19.88
CA PHE A 435 5.25 0.97 19.07
C PHE A 435 5.07 2.50 19.01
N PRO A 436 6.16 3.27 18.76
CA PRO A 436 6.03 4.65 18.28
C PRO A 436 5.40 4.69 16.87
N PRO A 437 5.02 5.89 16.36
CA PRO A 437 4.63 6.05 14.96
C PRO A 437 5.71 5.50 14.03
N VAL A 438 5.30 4.60 13.13
CA VAL A 438 6.17 3.95 12.14
C VAL A 438 6.18 4.80 10.88
N ILE A 439 7.31 5.47 10.65
CA ILE A 439 7.55 6.28 9.46
C ILE A 439 8.11 5.38 8.35
N LEU A 440 7.40 5.32 7.23
CA LEU A 440 7.89 4.74 5.97
C LEU A 440 8.48 5.90 5.14
N PRO A 441 9.80 5.99 4.92
CA PRO A 441 10.42 7.12 4.22
C PRO A 441 10.04 7.19 2.74
N VAL A 442 10.13 8.38 2.14
CA VAL A 442 9.84 8.58 0.70
C VAL A 442 11.04 8.16 -0.16
N GLU A 443 12.22 8.22 0.42
CA GLU A 443 13.50 7.77 -0.11
C GLU A 443 13.45 6.26 -0.43
N THR A 444 12.68 5.49 0.35
CA THR A 444 12.46 4.04 0.15
C THR A 444 11.15 3.71 -0.59
N ARG A 445 10.53 4.69 -1.27
CA ARG A 445 9.30 4.49 -2.09
C ARG A 445 9.43 3.34 -3.10
N ALA A 446 10.63 3.12 -3.64
CA ALA A 446 10.90 1.99 -4.53
C ALA A 446 10.80 0.62 -3.81
N GLU A 447 11.38 0.50 -2.60
CA GLU A 447 11.28 -0.71 -1.77
C GLU A 447 9.83 -1.00 -1.35
N TYR A 448 9.08 0.05 -1.01
CA TYR A 448 7.65 -0.04 -0.66
C TYR A 448 6.82 -0.66 -1.79
N TYR A 449 6.90 -0.13 -3.02
CA TYR A 449 6.14 -0.70 -4.14
C TYR A 449 6.71 -2.05 -4.62
N ALA A 450 8.02 -2.30 -4.50
CA ALA A 450 8.62 -3.59 -4.83
C ALA A 450 8.17 -4.71 -3.88
N SER A 451 8.11 -4.45 -2.58
CA SER A 451 7.63 -5.41 -1.58
C SER A 451 6.12 -5.67 -1.70
N LEU A 452 5.30 -4.65 -1.98
CA LEU A 452 3.89 -4.82 -2.33
C LEU A 452 3.68 -5.60 -3.64
N HIS A 453 4.58 -5.45 -4.62
CA HIS A 453 4.53 -6.27 -5.84
C HIS A 453 4.78 -7.75 -5.56
N VAL A 454 5.70 -8.10 -4.65
CA VAL A 454 5.91 -9.50 -4.24
C VAL A 454 4.76 -10.04 -3.38
N ALA A 455 4.10 -9.19 -2.58
CA ALA A 455 2.87 -9.56 -1.88
C ALA A 455 1.74 -9.95 -2.86
N ASN A 456 1.60 -9.25 -3.99
CA ASN A 456 0.68 -9.62 -5.08
C ASN A 456 1.05 -10.96 -5.77
N LEU A 457 2.29 -11.44 -5.63
CA LEU A 457 2.73 -12.77 -6.08
C LEU A 457 2.51 -13.86 -4.99
N GLY A 458 1.91 -13.51 -3.85
CA GLY A 458 1.56 -14.43 -2.76
C GLY A 458 2.56 -14.48 -1.60
N ASP A 459 3.63 -13.67 -1.59
CA ASP A 459 4.60 -13.62 -0.49
C ASP A 459 4.68 -12.23 0.15
N LEU A 460 4.08 -12.12 1.33
CA LEU A 460 4.05 -10.91 2.14
C LEU A 460 5.32 -10.69 2.97
N ARG A 461 6.21 -11.67 3.11
CA ARG A 461 7.37 -11.58 4.00
C ARG A 461 8.32 -10.40 3.67
N PRO A 462 8.58 -10.04 2.39
CA PRO A 462 9.35 -8.82 2.07
C PRO A 462 8.69 -7.53 2.58
N PHE A 463 7.36 -7.45 2.60
CA PHE A 463 6.65 -6.28 3.13
C PHE A 463 6.66 -6.26 4.66
N VAL A 464 6.53 -7.42 5.32
CA VAL A 464 6.73 -7.56 6.78
C VAL A 464 8.14 -7.10 7.18
N ARG A 465 9.19 -7.55 6.47
CA ARG A 465 10.58 -7.12 6.69
C ARG A 465 10.77 -5.61 6.47
N TYR A 466 10.14 -5.04 5.44
CA TYR A 466 10.17 -3.60 5.19
C TYR A 466 9.54 -2.80 6.35
N VAL A 467 8.37 -3.21 6.84
CA VAL A 467 7.73 -2.58 8.00
C VAL A 467 8.56 -2.78 9.27
N ALA A 468 9.17 -3.96 9.48
CA ALA A 468 10.05 -4.22 10.62
C ALA A 468 11.29 -3.30 10.62
N LYS A 469 12.02 -3.23 9.50
CA LYS A 469 13.18 -2.34 9.26
C LYS A 469 12.85 -0.88 9.61
N HIS A 470 11.71 -0.39 9.17
CA HIS A 470 11.31 1.01 9.43
C HIS A 470 10.69 1.24 10.82
N SER A 471 10.14 0.20 11.45
CA SER A 471 9.73 0.25 12.87
C SER A 471 10.95 0.31 13.79
N GLU A 472 11.97 -0.51 13.52
CA GLU A 472 13.27 -0.45 14.19
C GLU A 472 13.92 0.92 14.04
N ALA A 473 14.06 1.43 12.81
CA ALA A 473 14.62 2.76 12.57
C ALA A 473 13.85 3.87 13.29
N SER A 474 12.51 3.76 13.37
CA SER A 474 11.66 4.69 14.12
C SER A 474 11.96 4.62 15.63
N ILE A 475 12.07 3.43 16.21
CA ILE A 475 12.45 3.22 17.62
C ILE A 475 13.87 3.75 17.91
N GLN A 476 14.85 3.36 17.10
CA GLN A 476 16.25 3.78 17.26
C GLN A 476 16.40 5.31 17.23
N ARG A 477 15.61 6.01 16.39
CA ARG A 477 15.58 7.48 16.34
C ARG A 477 15.12 8.12 17.66
N TYR A 478 14.17 7.52 18.38
CA TYR A 478 13.80 7.98 19.72
C TYR A 478 14.88 7.68 20.77
N ILE A 479 15.42 6.46 20.78
CA ILE A 479 16.44 6.02 21.74
C ILE A 479 17.73 6.84 21.60
N GLY A 480 18.19 7.07 20.36
CA GLY A 480 19.39 7.85 20.07
C GLY A 480 19.27 9.31 20.50
N ALA A 481 18.13 9.95 20.22
CA ALA A 481 17.86 11.34 20.61
C ALA A 481 17.87 11.56 22.14
N MET A 482 17.42 10.56 22.89
CA MET A 482 17.45 10.58 24.36
C MET A 482 18.88 10.45 24.87
N LYS A 483 19.69 9.54 24.30
CA LYS A 483 21.11 9.36 24.65
C LYS A 483 21.90 10.65 24.40
N THR A 484 21.79 11.26 23.22
CA THR A 484 22.43 12.56 22.93
C THR A 484 21.95 13.70 23.85
N SER A 485 20.69 13.67 24.31
CA SER A 485 20.21 14.67 25.27
C SER A 485 20.78 14.47 26.67
N SER A 486 21.04 13.24 27.09
CA SER A 486 21.74 12.94 28.34
C SER A 486 23.21 13.33 28.25
N ASP A 487 23.88 13.02 27.14
CA ASP A 487 25.29 13.35 26.93
C ASP A 487 25.52 14.87 26.93
N ASN A 488 24.65 15.66 26.28
CA ASN A 488 24.76 17.12 26.31
C ASN A 488 24.53 17.72 27.71
N VAL A 489 23.63 17.15 28.51
CA VAL A 489 23.41 17.56 29.91
C VAL A 489 24.61 17.19 30.80
N ILE A 490 25.28 16.07 30.53
CA ILE A 490 26.52 15.67 31.23
C ILE A 490 27.70 16.58 30.82
N ASN A 491 27.76 17.00 29.56
CA ASN A 491 28.82 17.87 29.03
C ASN A 491 28.60 19.38 29.28
N GLY A 492 27.46 19.77 29.87
CA GLY A 492 27.20 21.16 30.29
C GLY A 492 26.80 22.13 29.17
N GLU A 493 26.48 21.65 27.96
CA GLU A 493 25.98 22.49 26.88
C GLU A 493 24.44 22.64 26.97
N GLU A 494 23.98 23.59 27.79
CA GLU A 494 22.58 24.03 27.74
C GLU A 494 22.28 24.70 26.39
N PRO A 495 21.26 24.24 25.63
CA PRO A 495 20.82 24.92 24.44
C PRO A 495 20.07 26.20 24.86
N ASN A 496 20.77 27.34 24.84
CA ASN A 496 20.20 28.66 25.10
C ASN A 496 18.93 28.88 24.26
N LEU A 497 17.76 28.80 24.91
CA LEU A 497 16.51 29.30 24.36
C LEU A 497 16.65 30.79 24.11
N THR A 498 16.26 31.26 22.92
CA THR A 498 16.26 32.69 22.64
C THR A 498 15.24 33.41 23.54
N ALA A 499 15.48 34.69 23.81
CA ALA A 499 14.60 35.51 24.65
C ALA A 499 13.19 35.73 24.06
N GLU A 500 12.95 35.27 22.82
CA GLU A 500 11.64 35.23 22.17
C GLU A 500 10.95 33.88 22.41
N GLU A 501 11.66 32.74 22.24
CA GLU A 501 11.14 31.40 22.55
C GLU A 501 10.71 31.26 24.02
N SER A 502 11.47 31.84 24.95
CA SER A 502 11.12 31.87 26.37
C SER A 502 9.78 32.58 26.61
N LYS A 503 9.58 33.76 26.02
CA LYS A 503 8.32 34.53 26.13
C LYS A 503 7.13 33.84 25.47
N VAL A 504 7.36 33.11 24.37
CA VAL A 504 6.33 32.28 23.74
C VAL A 504 5.94 31.13 24.67
N SER A 505 6.89 30.49 25.34
CA SER A 505 6.61 29.43 26.33
C SER A 505 5.83 29.97 27.54
N GLU A 506 6.24 31.11 28.11
CA GLU A 506 5.52 31.75 29.22
C GLU A 506 4.09 32.14 28.83
N LYS A 507 3.89 32.65 27.61
CA LYS A 507 2.56 33.03 27.11
C LYS A 507 1.66 31.80 26.92
N ILE A 508 2.18 30.71 26.35
CA ILE A 508 1.44 29.45 26.21
C ILE A 508 1.08 28.87 27.58
N GLU A 509 1.99 28.94 28.57
CA GLU A 509 1.65 28.51 29.94
C GLU A 509 0.61 29.42 30.62
N ALA A 510 0.59 30.71 30.33
CA ALA A 510 -0.44 31.61 30.83
C ALA A 510 -1.82 31.33 30.20
N GLU A 511 -1.86 31.07 28.88
CA GLU A 511 -3.09 30.76 28.14
C GLU A 511 -3.65 29.39 28.57
N CYS A 512 -2.80 28.36 28.71
CA CYS A 512 -3.19 27.05 29.26
C CYS A 512 -3.69 27.12 30.72
N ARG A 513 -3.26 28.09 31.53
CA ARG A 513 -3.80 28.32 32.88
C ARG A 513 -5.08 29.16 32.90
N ALA A 514 -5.40 29.87 31.81
CA ALA A 514 -6.62 30.65 31.65
C ALA A 514 -7.82 29.83 31.15
N GLY A 515 -7.57 28.69 30.48
CA GLY A 515 -8.63 27.78 30.04
C GLY A 515 -9.40 28.24 28.79
N ASN A 516 -8.76 29.01 27.91
CA ASN A 516 -9.25 29.39 26.58
C ASN A 516 -8.63 28.52 25.49
#